data_AF-A0A434MB04-F1
#
_entry.id   AF-A0A434MB04-F1
#
_cell.length_a   1.000
_cell.length_b   1.000
_cell.length_c   1.000
_cell.angle_alpha   90.00
_cell.angle_beta   90.00
_cell.angle_gamma   90.00
#
_symmetry.space_group_name_H-M   'P 1'
#
loop_
_entity.id
_entity.type
_entity.pdbx_description
1 polymer ?
#
loop_
_entity_poly.entity_id
_entity_poly.type
_entity_poly.pdbx_seq_one_letter_code
_entity_poly.pdbx_strand_id
1 'polypeptide(L)'
;VLFVLSMQGGKILASGSDTAADGIIKLSGGVNAVDGFSGYKQLSEEAVITARPDVILMMNNAGPAASDDELFANPSILSTPAGAARKVVRMDGGYLLGFGPRTADVIHDLAASLYGGQSAD
;
A
#
# COMPACT_ATOMS: atom_id res chain seq x y z
N VAL A 1 -1.96 -6.17 -2.19
CA VAL A 1 -1.46 -4.79 -2.02
C VAL A 1 -1.58 -4.41 -0.55
N LEU A 2 -0.49 -4.04 0.12
CA LEU A 2 -0.52 -3.50 1.48
C LEU A 2 -0.41 -1.97 1.43
N PHE A 3 -1.46 -1.27 1.86
CA PHE A 3 -1.37 0.18 2.03
C PHE A 3 -0.75 0.51 3.39
N VAL A 4 0.36 1.24 3.37
CA VAL A 4 1.06 1.73 4.57
C VAL A 4 0.84 3.24 4.67
N LEU A 5 0.06 3.65 5.66
CA LEU A 5 -0.22 5.06 5.92
C LEU A 5 1.00 5.76 6.53
N SER A 6 1.67 5.09 7.47
CA SER A 6 2.88 5.59 8.13
C SER A 6 3.68 4.47 8.78
N MET A 7 4.94 4.77 9.06
CA MET A 7 5.85 3.92 9.84
C MET A 7 6.37 4.74 11.02
N GLN A 8 6.29 4.19 12.23
CA GLN A 8 6.83 4.82 13.44
C GLN A 8 7.47 3.76 14.32
N GLY A 9 8.78 3.88 14.56
CA GLY A 9 9.54 2.92 15.37
C GLY A 9 9.43 1.49 14.86
N GLY A 10 9.45 1.29 13.53
CA GLY A 10 9.32 -0.03 12.89
C GLY A 10 7.89 -0.57 12.81
N LYS A 11 6.92 0.04 13.49
CA LYS A 11 5.51 -0.36 13.40
C LYS A 11 4.83 0.24 12.18
N ILE A 12 4.04 -0.57 11.50
CA ILE A 12 3.33 -0.22 10.27
C ILE A 12 1.87 0.07 10.60
N LEU A 13 1.42 1.29 10.31
CA LEU A 13 0.01 1.64 10.33
C LEU A 13 -0.60 1.34 8.95
N ALA A 14 -1.45 0.33 8.86
CA ALA A 14 -2.00 -0.16 7.60
C ALA A 14 -3.52 0.04 7.51
N SER A 15 -4.01 0.04 6.27
CA SER A 15 -5.44 0.11 5.96
C SER A 15 -6.10 -1.27 5.98
N GLY A 16 -7.09 -1.46 6.85
CA GLY A 16 -8.04 -2.58 6.78
C GLY A 16 -9.21 -2.29 5.83
N SER A 17 -10.38 -2.89 6.10
CA SER A 17 -11.62 -2.64 5.35
C SER A 17 -12.20 -1.24 5.63
N ASP A 18 -13.13 -0.81 4.78
CA ASP A 18 -13.92 0.42 4.94
C ASP A 18 -13.07 1.70 5.04
N THR A 19 -11.91 1.70 4.38
CA THR A 19 -11.10 2.90 4.19
C THR A 19 -11.13 3.34 2.72
N ALA A 20 -10.76 4.59 2.49
CA ALA A 20 -10.50 5.09 1.13
C ALA A 20 -9.43 4.25 0.40
N ALA A 21 -8.34 3.90 1.08
CA ALA A 21 -7.26 3.11 0.48
C ALA A 21 -7.74 1.72 0.05
N ASP A 22 -8.53 1.04 0.89
CA ASP A 22 -9.14 -0.25 0.57
C ASP A 22 -10.07 -0.16 -0.65
N GLY A 23 -10.90 0.88 -0.71
CA GLY A 23 -11.76 1.15 -1.86
C GLY A 23 -10.97 1.33 -3.16
N ILE A 24 -9.93 2.17 -3.17
CA ILE A 24 -9.11 2.38 -4.36
C ILE A 24 -8.36 1.10 -4.77
N ILE A 25 -7.77 0.38 -3.83
CA ILE A 25 -7.08 -0.89 -4.13
C ILE A 25 -8.03 -1.84 -4.86
N LYS A 26 -9.25 -2.02 -4.34
CA LYS A 26 -10.26 -2.89 -4.94
C LYS A 26 -10.73 -2.40 -6.31
N LEU A 27 -11.00 -1.10 -6.45
CA LEU A 27 -11.44 -0.51 -7.72
C LEU A 27 -10.37 -0.59 -8.81
N SER A 28 -9.09 -0.56 -8.44
CA SER A 28 -7.96 -0.79 -9.34
C SER A 28 -7.70 -2.26 -9.66
N GLY A 29 -8.55 -3.18 -9.22
CA GLY A 29 -8.42 -4.63 -9.44
C GLY A 29 -7.49 -5.34 -8.47
N GLY A 30 -6.87 -4.62 -7.53
CA GLY A 30 -6.03 -5.18 -6.50
C GLY A 30 -6.82 -5.81 -5.35
N VAL A 31 -6.13 -6.62 -4.55
CA VAL A 31 -6.64 -7.18 -3.29
C VAL A 31 -5.91 -6.53 -2.13
N ASN A 32 -6.63 -6.07 -1.11
CA ASN A 32 -6.01 -5.59 0.12
C ASN A 32 -5.37 -6.78 0.85
N ALA A 33 -4.08 -6.66 1.16
CA ALA A 33 -3.29 -7.76 1.73
C ALA A 33 -3.67 -8.07 3.20
N VAL A 34 -4.35 -7.14 3.86
CA VAL A 34 -4.86 -7.33 5.23
C VAL A 34 -6.37 -7.43 5.26
N ASP A 35 -6.85 -8.30 6.13
CA ASP A 35 -8.27 -8.53 6.42
C ASP A 35 -8.50 -8.58 7.94
N GLY A 36 -9.72 -8.91 8.36
CA GLY A 36 -10.06 -9.12 9.78
C GLY A 36 -10.21 -7.85 10.63
N PHE A 37 -10.04 -6.66 10.04
CA PHE A 37 -10.34 -5.39 10.71
C PHE A 37 -10.76 -4.29 9.74
N SER A 38 -11.55 -3.35 10.26
CA SER A 38 -11.95 -2.10 9.59
C SER A 38 -11.10 -0.92 10.08
N GLY A 39 -10.98 0.11 9.24
CA GLY A 39 -10.21 1.31 9.54
C GLY A 39 -8.69 1.12 9.46
N TYR A 40 -7.94 1.98 10.14
CA TYR A 40 -6.47 1.89 10.19
C TYR A 40 -6.01 1.27 11.51
N LYS A 41 -5.08 0.31 11.44
CA LYS A 41 -4.48 -0.32 12.63
C LYS A 41 -2.99 -0.53 12.48
N GLN A 42 -2.29 -0.48 13.62
CA GLN A 42 -0.91 -0.91 13.69
C GLN A 42 -0.85 -2.43 13.56
N LEU A 43 -0.05 -2.92 12.63
CA LEU A 43 0.18 -4.35 12.43
C LEU A 43 1.34 -4.82 13.30
N SER A 44 1.24 -6.07 13.78
CA SER A 44 2.41 -6.80 14.26
C SER A 44 3.30 -7.21 13.09
N GLU A 45 4.56 -7.51 13.36
CA GLU A 45 5.49 -8.01 12.35
C GLU A 45 4.97 -9.31 11.71
N GLU A 46 4.46 -10.23 12.52
CA GLU A 46 3.86 -11.48 12.05
C GLU A 46 2.66 -11.26 11.12
N ALA A 47 1.83 -10.25 11.40
CA ALA A 47 0.68 -9.92 10.56
C ALA A 47 1.13 -9.38 9.19
N VAL A 48 2.19 -8.54 9.15
CA VAL A 48 2.77 -8.04 7.89
C VAL A 48 3.33 -9.19 7.05
N ILE A 49 4.06 -10.11 7.69
CA ILE A 49 4.66 -11.27 7.02
C ILE A 49 3.57 -12.20 6.48
N THR A 50 2.54 -12.48 7.30
CA THR A 50 1.42 -13.37 6.94
C THR A 50 0.55 -12.78 5.83
N ALA A 51 0.39 -11.46 5.79
CA ALA A 51 -0.33 -10.76 4.73
C ALA A 51 0.31 -10.95 3.35
N ARG A 52 1.60 -11.29 3.27
CA ARG A 52 2.39 -11.53 2.05
C ARG A 52 2.04 -10.59 0.88
N PRO A 53 2.09 -9.25 1.04
CA PRO A 53 1.79 -8.35 -0.05
C PRO A 53 2.77 -8.52 -1.22
N ASP A 54 2.27 -8.42 -2.45
CA ASP A 54 3.09 -8.33 -3.66
C ASP A 54 3.53 -6.89 -4.00
N VAL A 55 2.81 -5.90 -3.45
CA VAL A 55 3.06 -4.47 -3.64
C VAL A 55 2.79 -3.73 -2.35
N ILE A 56 3.69 -2.82 -1.97
CA ILE A 56 3.44 -1.79 -0.95
C ILE A 56 2.91 -0.52 -1.63
N LEU A 57 1.80 0.04 -1.15
CA LEU A 57 1.26 1.32 -1.59
C LEU A 57 1.44 2.35 -0.49
N MET A 58 2.07 3.48 -0.79
CA MET A 58 2.33 4.56 0.17
C MET A 58 1.95 5.94 -0.40
N MET A 59 1.73 6.89 0.49
CA MET A 59 1.56 8.29 0.13
C MET A 59 2.91 9.00 0.03
N ASN A 60 3.03 9.95 -0.89
CA ASN A 60 4.20 10.84 -1.01
C ASN A 60 4.26 11.89 0.11
N ASN A 61 3.10 12.32 0.65
CA ASN A 61 2.98 13.55 1.46
C ASN A 61 2.13 13.40 2.73
N ALA A 62 2.12 12.23 3.38
CA ALA A 62 1.39 11.98 4.63
C ALA A 62 2.14 12.41 5.91
N GLY A 63 2.81 13.58 5.91
CA GLY A 63 3.78 13.97 6.94
C GLY A 63 5.22 13.58 6.57
N PRO A 64 6.15 13.39 7.52
CA PRO A 64 7.48 12.84 7.22
C PRO A 64 7.30 11.41 6.71
N ALA A 65 7.23 11.26 5.39
CA ALA A 65 7.03 9.97 4.76
C ALA A 65 8.30 9.14 4.96
N ALA A 66 8.13 7.90 5.42
CA ALA A 66 9.23 6.94 5.44
C ALA A 66 9.82 6.84 4.04
N SER A 67 11.14 6.98 3.93
CA SER A 67 11.86 6.82 2.67
C SER A 67 11.76 5.37 2.20
N ASP A 68 12.08 5.10 0.93
CA ASP A 68 12.17 3.72 0.45
C ASP A 68 13.23 2.93 1.24
N ASP A 69 14.33 3.59 1.61
CA ASP A 69 15.38 2.97 2.42
C ASP A 69 14.89 2.60 3.83
N GLU A 70 14.09 3.47 4.46
CA GLU A 70 13.46 3.15 5.75
C GLU A 70 12.44 2.01 5.62
N LEU A 71 11.60 2.05 4.57
CA LEU A 71 10.63 1.01 4.28
C LEU A 71 11.30 -0.36 4.11
N PHE A 72 12.34 -0.41 3.27
CA PHE A 72 13.05 -1.66 2.96
C PHE A 72 14.14 -2.00 3.97
N ALA A 73 14.39 -1.20 5.00
CA ALA A 73 15.16 -1.60 6.17
C ALA A 73 14.31 -2.37 7.19
N ASN A 74 12.98 -2.31 7.09
CA ASN A 74 12.08 -3.01 8.00
C ASN A 74 12.10 -4.54 7.76
N PRO A 75 12.47 -5.37 8.76
CA PRO A 75 12.55 -6.83 8.58
C PRO A 75 11.21 -7.49 8.20
N SER A 76 10.10 -6.98 8.73
CA SER A 76 8.77 -7.52 8.42
C SER A 76 8.38 -7.25 6.96
N ILE A 77 8.77 -6.10 6.40
CA ILE A 77 8.59 -5.79 4.97
C ILE A 77 9.51 -6.64 4.11
N LEU A 78 10.81 -6.71 4.43
CA LEU A 78 11.79 -7.50 3.68
C LEU A 78 11.42 -8.99 3.58
N SER A 79 10.69 -9.51 4.56
CA SER A 79 10.22 -10.90 4.61
C SER A 79 8.95 -11.14 3.76
N THR A 80 8.45 -10.14 3.04
CA THR A 80 7.30 -10.24 2.13
C THR A 80 7.74 -10.28 0.67
N PRO A 81 6.90 -10.78 -0.26
CA PRO A 81 7.18 -10.70 -1.70
C PRO A 81 7.47 -9.27 -2.19
N ALA A 82 6.69 -8.27 -1.71
CA ALA A 82 6.91 -6.87 -2.05
C ALA A 82 8.25 -6.34 -1.56
N GLY A 83 8.67 -6.70 -0.33
CA GLY A 83 9.97 -6.28 0.20
C GLY A 83 11.14 -6.93 -0.53
N ALA A 84 11.05 -8.22 -0.82
CA ALA A 84 12.06 -8.95 -1.58
C ALA A 84 12.23 -8.39 -3.00
N ALA A 85 11.12 -8.06 -3.67
CA ALA A 85 11.12 -7.43 -5.00
C ALA A 85 11.36 -5.91 -4.97
N ARG A 86 11.48 -5.30 -3.77
CA ARG A 86 11.51 -3.85 -3.54
C ARG A 86 10.38 -3.11 -4.29
N LYS A 87 9.18 -3.69 -4.32
CA LYS A 87 8.03 -3.19 -5.07
C LYS A 87 7.17 -2.26 -4.22
N VAL A 88 7.37 -0.96 -4.42
CA VAL A 88 6.58 0.11 -3.81
C VAL A 88 5.98 1.00 -4.88
N VAL A 89 4.70 1.35 -4.72
CA VAL A 89 4.00 2.37 -5.50
C VAL A 89 3.76 3.54 -4.57
N ARG A 90 4.12 4.75 -5.02
CA ARG A 90 3.89 5.97 -4.25
C ARG A 90 2.98 6.92 -5.01
N MET A 91 1.97 7.47 -4.33
CA MET A 91 1.01 8.40 -4.91
C MET A 91 0.79 9.61 -3.99
N ASP A 92 0.34 10.73 -4.55
CA ASP A 92 -0.09 11.86 -3.72
C ASP A 92 -1.29 11.45 -2.84
N GLY A 93 -1.29 11.88 -1.58
CA GLY A 93 -2.29 11.49 -0.60
C GLY A 93 -3.69 12.04 -0.86
N GLY A 94 -3.78 13.31 -1.27
CA GLY A 94 -5.05 13.94 -1.62
C GLY A 94 -5.62 13.37 -2.92
N TYR A 95 -4.74 12.99 -3.85
CA TYR A 95 -5.09 12.25 -5.05
C TYR A 95 -5.62 10.86 -4.69
N LEU A 96 -4.85 10.08 -3.94
CA LEU A 96 -5.15 8.68 -3.63
C LEU A 96 -6.39 8.51 -2.74
N LEU A 97 -6.53 9.30 -1.68
CA LEU A 97 -7.56 9.07 -0.65
C LEU A 97 -8.76 10.01 -0.76
N GLY A 98 -8.73 10.98 -1.67
CA GLY A 98 -9.68 12.09 -1.70
C GLY A 98 -11.09 11.75 -2.21
N PHE A 99 -11.27 10.65 -2.96
CA PHE A 99 -12.55 10.25 -3.57
C PHE A 99 -13.31 11.41 -4.26
N GLY A 100 -12.60 12.16 -5.10
CA GLY A 100 -13.10 13.35 -5.79
C GLY A 100 -13.26 13.16 -7.32
N PRO A 101 -13.34 14.25 -8.10
CA PRO A 101 -13.52 14.16 -9.56
C PRO A 101 -12.40 13.44 -10.30
N ARG A 102 -11.24 13.25 -9.66
CA ARG A 102 -10.07 12.55 -10.21
C ARG A 102 -9.98 11.07 -9.82
N THR A 103 -10.99 10.51 -9.16
CA THR A 103 -10.93 9.11 -8.70
C THR A 103 -10.75 8.12 -9.84
N ALA A 104 -11.33 8.37 -11.01
CA ALA A 104 -11.11 7.51 -12.18
C ALA A 104 -9.64 7.47 -12.60
N ASP A 105 -8.95 8.62 -12.56
CA ASP A 105 -7.52 8.73 -12.90
C ASP A 105 -6.67 7.94 -11.88
N VAL A 106 -6.97 8.08 -10.59
CA VAL A 106 -6.29 7.34 -9.51
C VAL A 106 -6.43 5.83 -9.73
N ILE A 107 -7.64 5.38 -10.06
CA ILE A 107 -7.94 3.97 -10.28
C ILE A 107 -7.11 3.45 -11.46
N HIS A 108 -7.07 4.22 -12.56
CA HIS A 108 -6.31 3.89 -13.75
C HIS A 108 -4.81 3.82 -13.49
N ASP A 109 -4.24 4.86 -12.87
CA ASP A 109 -2.81 4.96 -12.59
C ASP A 109 -2.33 3.85 -11.64
N LEU A 110 -3.15 3.52 -10.64
CA LEU A 110 -2.82 2.43 -9.72
C LEU A 110 -2.91 1.09 -10.44
N ALA A 111 -3.95 0.84 -11.23
CA ALA A 111 -4.06 -0.37 -12.04
C ALA A 111 -2.86 -0.52 -13.01
N ALA A 112 -2.46 0.56 -13.69
CA ALA A 112 -1.28 0.58 -14.54
C ALA A 112 0.01 0.30 -13.75
N SER A 113 0.12 0.79 -12.50
CA SER A 113 1.28 0.49 -11.64
C SER A 113 1.29 -0.95 -11.14
N LEU A 114 0.12 -1.56 -10.93
CA LEU A 114 -0.01 -2.95 -10.49
C LEU A 114 0.28 -3.94 -11.63
N TYR A 115 -0.21 -3.67 -12.85
CA TYR A 115 -0.25 -4.60 -13.97
C TYR A 115 0.51 -4.16 -15.23
N GLY A 116 1.00 -2.92 -15.32
CA GLY A 116 1.58 -2.36 -16.55
C GLY A 116 2.84 -3.05 -17.07
N GLY A 117 3.50 -3.89 -16.26
CA GLY A 117 4.57 -4.79 -16.70
C GLY A 117 4.10 -6.15 -17.22
N GLN A 118 2.80 -6.41 -17.27
CA GLN A 118 2.17 -7.69 -17.63
C GLN A 118 1.51 -7.66 -19.02
N SER A 119 1.51 -6.50 -19.68
CA SER A 119 0.98 -6.30 -21.03
C SER A 119 2.12 -6.12 -22.05
N ALA A 120 2.87 -7.18 -22.30
CA ALA A 120 3.70 -7.36 -23.50
C ALA A 120 4.16 -8.82 -23.56
N ASP A 121 3.29 -9.71 -24.04
CA ASP A 121 3.61 -10.88 -24.87
C ASP A 121 2.32 -11.46 -25.47
#